data_AF-A0A9D2ACK4-F1
#
_entry.id   AF-A0A9D2ACK4-F1
#
_cell.length_a   1.000
_cell.length_b   1.000
_cell.length_c   1.000
_cell.angle_alpha   90.00
_cell.angle_beta   90.00
_cell.angle_gamma   90.00
#
_symmetry.space_group_name_H-M   'P 1'
#
loop_
_entity.id
_entity.type
_entity.pdbx_description
1 polymer ?
#
loop_
_entity_poly.entity_id
_entity_poly.type
_entity_poly.pdbx_seq_one_letter_code
_entity_poly.pdbx_strand_id
1 'polypeptide(L)'
;MAIANSILGKIRGSISNLTFYVRKGEQQVIRKKPSERQTSSERQQRQETAFAEAMEQSYTFIDAIEVGFPEGVKGYPAGIQGFVKANAGKACTGERIDPSAKFKRQKKAPRAFRGRTDYTLVQVAAGPLEVPRAEAVLDEEAGTVVFSWEGIELEAYGRYRDDRLYGAVACPDLRNCYVEELGRRGEGGEHAVRLVRRKKGMAVWAYVFATDAEGKAASGSACVLDGTMKDEQLKGKD
;
A
#
# COMPACT_ATOMS: atom_id res chain seq x y z
N MET A 1 -1.44 -4.87 36.97
CA MET A 1 -2.42 -5.62 36.15
C MET A 1 -3.42 -6.18 37.14
N ALA A 2 -4.71 -6.04 36.90
CA ALA A 2 -5.75 -6.56 37.81
C ALA A 2 -6.76 -7.37 37.02
N ILE A 3 -7.27 -8.45 37.62
CA ILE A 3 -8.44 -9.18 37.12
C ILE A 3 -9.66 -8.41 37.60
N ALA A 4 -10.59 -8.11 36.71
CA ALA A 4 -11.79 -7.35 37.06
C ALA A 4 -13.04 -8.09 36.62
N ASN A 5 -13.97 -8.26 37.56
CA ASN A 5 -15.31 -8.74 37.27
C ASN A 5 -16.22 -7.52 37.17
N SER A 6 -16.85 -7.35 36.01
CA SER A 6 -17.75 -6.24 35.72
C SER A 6 -19.20 -6.73 35.70
N ILE A 7 -20.08 -5.99 36.38
CA ILE A 7 -21.53 -6.22 36.38
C ILE A 7 -22.11 -5.97 34.96
N LEU A 8 -21.43 -5.14 34.17
CA LEU A 8 -21.78 -4.78 32.78
C LEU A 8 -21.28 -5.82 31.74
N GLY A 9 -20.79 -6.98 32.18
CA GLY A 9 -20.17 -7.98 31.31
C GLY A 9 -18.74 -7.66 30.88
N LYS A 10 -18.22 -8.38 29.87
CA LYS A 10 -16.83 -8.29 29.39
C LYS A 10 -16.57 -6.93 28.73
N ILE A 11 -15.89 -6.01 29.44
CA ILE A 11 -15.52 -4.69 28.90
C ILE A 11 -14.25 -4.82 28.05
N ARG A 12 -14.25 -4.18 26.87
CA ARG A 12 -13.09 -4.08 25.97
C ARG A 12 -12.82 -2.63 25.59
N GLY A 13 -11.56 -2.30 25.32
CA GLY A 13 -11.16 -0.98 24.84
C GLY A 13 -10.39 -0.18 25.90
N SER A 14 -10.41 1.15 25.79
CA SER A 14 -9.71 2.03 26.73
C SER A 14 -10.66 3.04 27.34
N ILE A 15 -10.61 3.20 28.67
CA ILE A 15 -11.30 4.28 29.38
C ILE A 15 -10.23 5.03 30.16
N SER A 16 -10.01 6.30 29.81
CA SER A 16 -8.96 7.13 30.40
C SER A 16 -7.57 6.44 30.34
N ASN A 17 -6.89 6.35 31.49
CA ASN A 17 -5.63 5.68 31.68
C ASN A 17 -5.77 4.17 31.92
N LEU A 18 -6.92 3.55 31.63
CA LEU A 18 -7.13 2.11 31.76
C LEU A 18 -7.40 1.50 30.38
N THR A 19 -6.87 0.30 30.16
CA THR A 19 -7.14 -0.55 29.00
C THR A 19 -7.69 -1.88 29.48
N PHE A 20 -8.82 -2.26 28.92
CA PHE A 20 -9.61 -3.45 29.23
C PHE A 20 -9.48 -4.43 28.07
N TYR A 21 -9.09 -5.67 28.36
CA TYR A 21 -9.05 -6.74 27.36
C TYR A 21 -9.28 -8.11 28.01
N VAL A 22 -9.69 -9.08 27.21
CA VAL A 22 -9.95 -10.45 27.66
C VAL A 22 -8.77 -11.33 27.26
N ARG A 23 -8.16 -12.04 28.21
CA ARG A 23 -7.08 -12.99 27.94
C ARG A 23 -7.67 -14.35 27.56
N LYS A 24 -6.93 -15.21 26.84
CA LYS A 24 -7.32 -16.62 26.62
C LYS A 24 -7.63 -17.26 27.98
N GLY A 25 -8.84 -17.81 28.15
CA GLY A 25 -9.37 -18.28 29.44
C GLY A 25 -10.41 -17.35 30.10
N GLU A 26 -11.02 -16.44 29.32
CA GLU A 26 -12.17 -15.59 29.68
C GLU A 26 -11.97 -14.50 30.75
N GLN A 27 -10.85 -14.49 31.46
CA GLN A 27 -10.59 -13.47 32.47
C GLN A 27 -10.44 -12.08 31.84
N GLN A 28 -11.25 -11.14 32.34
CA GLN A 28 -11.12 -9.73 32.01
C GLN A 28 -9.95 -9.12 32.77
N VAL A 29 -9.04 -8.52 32.02
CA VAL A 29 -7.82 -7.90 32.51
C VAL A 29 -7.91 -6.39 32.34
N ILE A 30 -7.61 -5.67 33.42
CA ILE A 30 -7.43 -4.22 33.41
C ILE A 30 -5.94 -3.91 33.51
N ARG A 31 -5.47 -3.07 32.60
CA ARG A 31 -4.11 -2.53 32.57
C ARG A 31 -4.16 -1.01 32.65
N LYS A 32 -3.51 -0.45 33.68
CA LYS A 32 -3.22 0.98 33.72
C LYS A 32 -2.18 1.32 32.65
N LYS A 33 -2.48 2.31 31.80
CA LYS A 33 -1.55 2.93 30.88
C LYS A 33 -0.47 3.63 31.71
N PRO A 34 0.81 3.47 31.35
CA PRO A 34 1.87 4.15 32.07
C PRO A 34 1.66 5.67 32.00
N SER A 35 2.00 6.37 33.09
CA SER A 35 1.90 7.84 33.20
C SER A 35 2.80 8.56 32.20
N GLU A 36 3.89 7.89 31.76
CA GLU A 36 4.77 8.35 30.71
C GLU A 36 4.82 7.33 29.56
N ARG A 37 4.90 7.83 28.32
CA ARG A 37 5.12 6.97 27.16
C ARG A 37 6.46 6.27 27.34
N GLN A 38 6.43 4.95 27.55
CA GLN A 38 7.65 4.15 27.56
C GLN A 38 8.42 4.43 26.28
N THR A 39 9.74 4.63 26.39
CA THR A 39 10.54 4.82 25.19
C THR A 39 10.42 3.57 24.32
N SER A 40 10.10 3.78 23.05
CA SER A 40 9.84 2.71 22.08
C SER A 40 11.08 1.84 21.87
N SER A 41 10.90 0.53 21.75
CA SER A 41 12.00 -0.36 21.32
C SER A 41 12.41 -0.05 19.89
N GLU A 42 13.59 -0.52 19.49
CA GLU A 42 14.08 -0.37 18.11
C GLU A 42 13.07 -0.91 17.09
N ARG A 43 12.55 -2.12 17.34
CA ARG A 43 11.50 -2.74 16.51
C ARG A 43 10.24 -1.88 16.43
N GLN A 44 9.82 -1.28 17.54
CA GLN A 44 8.64 -0.41 17.55
C GLN A 44 8.89 0.87 16.74
N GLN A 45 10.04 1.53 16.88
CA GLN A 45 10.35 2.71 16.06
C GLN A 45 10.40 2.36 14.58
N ARG A 46 11.01 1.23 14.22
CA ARG A 46 11.04 0.76 12.83
C ARG A 46 9.63 0.57 12.26
N GLN A 47 8.72 -0.02 13.03
CA GLN A 47 7.33 -0.21 12.63
C GLN A 47 6.54 1.10 12.56
N GLU A 48 6.71 2.00 13.55
CA GLU A 48 6.10 3.33 13.53
C GLU A 48 6.58 4.16 12.31
N THR A 49 7.87 4.06 11.96
CA THR A 49 8.43 4.70 10.76
C THR A 49 7.86 4.11 9.47
N ALA A 50 7.78 2.78 9.36
CA ALA A 50 7.18 2.12 8.20
C ALA A 50 5.69 2.51 8.02
N PHE A 51 4.95 2.61 9.12
CA PHE A 51 3.57 3.08 9.12
C PHE A 51 3.47 4.54 8.67
N ALA A 52 4.33 5.42 9.19
CA ALA A 52 4.35 6.83 8.81
C ALA A 52 4.71 7.02 7.33
N GLU A 53 5.64 6.23 6.81
CA GLU A 53 5.98 6.21 5.39
C GLU A 53 4.80 5.75 4.52
N ALA A 54 4.11 4.67 4.90
CA ALA A 54 2.92 4.21 4.18
C ALA A 54 1.77 5.24 4.22
N MET A 55 1.57 5.91 5.36
CA MET A 55 0.62 7.03 5.45
C MET A 55 0.99 8.16 4.51
N GLU A 56 2.29 8.49 4.41
CA GLU A 56 2.73 9.55 3.50
C GLU A 56 2.54 9.17 2.03
N GLN A 57 2.88 7.93 1.66
CA GLN A 57 2.64 7.46 0.31
C GLN A 57 1.15 7.39 -0.06
N SER A 58 0.25 7.27 0.92
CA SER A 58 -1.18 7.25 0.62
C SER A 58 -1.67 8.52 -0.09
N TYR A 59 -1.00 9.67 0.09
CA TYR A 59 -1.33 10.90 -0.66
C TYR A 59 -0.91 10.82 -2.13
N THR A 60 0.20 10.15 -2.43
CA THR A 60 0.65 9.90 -3.82
C THR A 60 -0.35 9.00 -4.55
N PHE A 61 -0.90 8.01 -3.86
CA PHE A 61 -1.76 6.97 -4.43
C PHE A 61 -3.25 7.18 -4.19
N ILE A 62 -3.69 8.38 -3.78
CA ILE A 62 -5.07 8.60 -3.31
C ILE A 62 -6.12 8.16 -4.34
N ASP A 63 -5.92 8.51 -5.61
CA ASP A 63 -6.83 8.14 -6.70
C ASP A 63 -6.88 6.61 -6.92
N ALA A 64 -5.76 5.92 -6.73
CA ALA A 64 -5.71 4.46 -6.84
C ALA A 64 -6.36 3.80 -5.63
N ILE A 65 -6.23 4.43 -4.46
CA ILE A 65 -6.78 3.92 -3.21
C ILE A 65 -8.31 3.95 -3.23
N GLU A 66 -8.90 5.00 -3.82
CA GLU A 66 -10.36 5.14 -3.96
C GLU A 66 -10.99 3.98 -4.73
N VAL A 67 -10.28 3.41 -5.70
CA VAL A 67 -10.76 2.29 -6.52
C VAL A 67 -10.28 0.93 -5.99
N GLY A 68 -9.01 0.85 -5.60
CA GLY A 68 -8.33 -0.41 -5.26
C GLY A 68 -8.61 -0.95 -3.85
N PHE A 69 -9.22 -0.16 -2.97
CA PHE A 69 -9.59 -0.57 -1.60
C PHE A 69 -11.08 -0.28 -1.31
N PRO A 70 -12.00 -1.00 -1.96
CA PRO A 70 -13.44 -0.77 -1.81
C PRO A 70 -13.97 -1.14 -0.41
N GLU A 71 -15.11 -0.56 -0.06
CA GLU A 71 -15.80 -0.84 1.21
C GLU A 71 -16.52 -2.19 1.20
N GLY A 72 -16.78 -2.74 2.40
CA GLY A 72 -17.65 -3.92 2.56
C GLY A 72 -16.98 -5.28 2.31
N VAL A 73 -15.71 -5.32 1.90
CA VAL A 73 -14.99 -6.57 1.66
C VAL A 73 -14.43 -7.15 2.97
N LYS A 74 -14.93 -8.32 3.37
CA LYS A 74 -14.49 -8.99 4.61
C LYS A 74 -12.99 -9.33 4.55
N GLY A 75 -12.23 -8.81 5.51
CA GLY A 75 -10.78 -9.09 5.65
C GLY A 75 -9.87 -8.03 4.99
N TYR A 76 -10.44 -7.16 4.16
CA TYR A 76 -9.76 -6.13 3.40
C TYR A 76 -10.29 -4.76 3.83
N PRO A 77 -9.56 -3.99 4.66
CA PRO A 77 -9.98 -2.66 5.04
C PRO A 77 -10.02 -1.74 3.82
N ALA A 78 -10.94 -0.78 3.84
CA ALA A 78 -11.13 0.17 2.76
C ALA A 78 -10.18 1.37 2.84
N GLY A 79 -10.05 2.08 1.72
CA GLY A 79 -9.35 3.35 1.59
C GLY A 79 -7.91 3.33 2.14
N ILE A 80 -7.50 4.45 2.74
CA ILE A 80 -6.14 4.65 3.29
C ILE A 80 -5.77 3.57 4.32
N GLN A 81 -6.73 3.09 5.12
CA GLN A 81 -6.45 2.03 6.10
C GLN A 81 -6.08 0.71 5.41
N GLY A 82 -6.76 0.40 4.30
CA GLY A 82 -6.44 -0.73 3.42
C GLY A 82 -5.03 -0.61 2.86
N PHE A 83 -4.72 0.53 2.26
CA PHE A 83 -3.42 0.83 1.68
C PHE A 83 -2.28 0.70 2.70
N VAL A 84 -2.44 1.33 3.87
CA VAL A 84 -1.42 1.30 4.92
C VAL A 84 -1.23 -0.11 5.45
N LYS A 85 -2.31 -0.89 5.65
CA LYS A 85 -2.21 -2.30 6.04
C LYS A 85 -1.51 -3.16 4.99
N ALA A 86 -1.74 -2.87 3.70
CA ALA A 86 -1.14 -3.62 2.61
C ALA A 86 0.38 -3.36 2.49
N ASN A 87 0.81 -2.11 2.74
CA ASN A 87 2.15 -1.63 2.42
C ASN A 87 3.10 -1.44 3.63
N ALA A 88 2.60 -1.12 4.82
CA ALA A 88 3.46 -0.87 5.97
C ALA A 88 4.20 -2.14 6.43
N GLY A 89 5.53 -2.06 6.47
CA GLY A 89 6.42 -3.18 6.77
C GLY A 89 6.66 -4.14 5.61
N LYS A 90 6.09 -3.85 4.43
CA LYS A 90 6.35 -4.54 3.16
C LYS A 90 7.04 -3.55 2.20
N ALA A 91 6.26 -2.88 1.34
CA ALA A 91 6.77 -1.86 0.43
C ALA A 91 7.34 -0.65 1.17
N CYS A 92 6.72 -0.22 2.28
CA CYS A 92 7.19 0.89 3.09
C CYS A 92 7.90 0.34 4.34
N THR A 93 9.18 0.63 4.50
CA THR A 93 10.00 0.12 5.62
C THR A 93 10.70 1.24 6.38
N GLY A 94 10.99 0.99 7.66
CA GLY A 94 11.92 1.81 8.42
C GLY A 94 13.34 1.29 8.24
N GLU A 95 14.24 2.10 7.72
CA GLU A 95 15.66 1.80 7.60
C GLU A 95 16.47 2.62 8.59
N ARG A 96 17.54 2.03 9.15
CA ARG A 96 18.43 2.78 10.03
C ARG A 96 19.10 3.90 9.26
N ILE A 97 19.09 5.10 9.84
CA ILE A 97 19.79 6.27 9.26
C ILE A 97 21.30 6.04 9.32
N ASP A 98 21.78 5.61 10.49
CA ASP A 98 23.16 5.17 10.69
C ASP A 98 23.15 3.71 11.19
N PRO A 99 23.53 2.75 10.34
CA PRO A 99 23.63 1.34 10.72
C PRO A 99 24.65 1.09 11.85
N SER A 100 25.69 1.91 11.96
CA SER A 100 26.78 1.75 12.92
C SER A 100 26.47 2.33 14.30
N ALA A 101 25.55 3.30 14.38
CA ALA A 101 25.15 3.92 15.64
C ALA A 101 24.37 2.94 16.53
N LYS A 102 24.74 2.85 17.81
CA LYS A 102 23.94 2.13 18.82
C LYS A 102 22.59 2.82 19.02
N PHE A 103 21.52 2.03 19.02
CA PHE A 103 20.17 2.54 19.27
C PHE A 103 20.06 3.11 20.69
N LYS A 104 19.62 4.36 20.80
CA LYS A 104 19.42 5.05 22.09
C LYS A 104 17.94 5.22 22.40
N ARG A 105 17.49 4.58 23.47
CA ARG A 105 16.09 4.52 23.92
C ARG A 105 15.68 5.74 24.78
N GLN A 106 16.03 6.96 24.36
CA GLN A 106 15.81 8.21 25.14
C GLN A 106 14.80 9.15 24.46
N LYS A 107 14.05 9.94 25.24
CA LYS A 107 12.94 10.82 24.78
C LYS A 107 13.35 11.92 23.79
N LYS A 108 14.63 12.28 23.72
CA LYS A 108 15.20 13.28 22.81
C LYS A 108 16.32 12.70 21.93
N ALA A 109 16.40 11.38 21.81
CA ALA A 109 17.35 10.77 20.90
C ALA A 109 17.02 11.20 19.45
N PRO A 110 18.03 11.44 18.60
CA PRO A 110 17.81 11.69 17.18
C PRO A 110 17.04 10.52 16.55
N ARG A 111 16.28 10.81 15.48
CA ARG A 111 15.54 9.76 14.74
C ARG A 111 16.52 8.66 14.31
N ALA A 112 16.30 7.44 14.78
CA ALA A 112 17.15 6.30 14.43
C ALA A 112 16.80 5.69 13.06
N PHE A 113 15.59 5.96 12.58
CA PHE A 113 15.04 5.39 11.35
C PHE A 113 14.51 6.46 10.40
N ARG A 114 14.69 6.23 9.11
CA ARG A 114 14.02 6.94 8.00
C ARG A 114 13.06 6.00 7.30
N GLY A 115 11.99 6.56 6.74
CA GLY A 115 11.09 5.81 5.86
C GLY A 115 11.75 5.57 4.51
N ARG A 116 11.47 4.42 3.91
CA ARG A 116 11.81 4.10 2.53
C ARG A 116 10.66 3.33 1.91
N THR A 117 10.33 3.68 0.67
CA THR A 117 9.34 2.97 -0.14
C THR A 117 10.02 2.26 -1.30
N ASP A 118 9.74 0.96 -1.43
CA ASP A 118 10.05 0.16 -2.61
C ASP A 118 8.80 0.09 -3.49
N TYR A 119 8.80 0.88 -4.56
CA TYR A 119 7.66 0.99 -5.47
C TYR A 119 7.37 -0.30 -6.23
N THR A 120 8.36 -1.18 -6.43
CA THR A 120 8.12 -2.48 -7.08
C THR A 120 7.23 -3.41 -6.24
N LEU A 121 7.13 -3.14 -4.94
CA LEU A 121 6.35 -3.92 -3.98
C LEU A 121 5.05 -3.22 -3.54
N VAL A 122 4.79 -1.99 -3.97
CA VAL A 122 3.60 -1.24 -3.55
C VAL A 122 2.34 -1.97 -4.04
N GLN A 123 1.39 -2.11 -3.14
CA GLN A 123 0.05 -2.60 -3.40
C GLN A 123 -0.91 -1.42 -3.45
N VAL A 124 -1.38 -1.09 -4.65
CA VAL A 124 -2.37 -0.02 -4.89
C VAL A 124 -3.81 -0.51 -4.86
N ALA A 125 -3.99 -1.84 -4.83
CA ALA A 125 -5.27 -2.49 -4.62
C ALA A 125 -5.10 -3.76 -3.78
N ALA A 126 -6.15 -4.14 -3.05
CA ALA A 126 -6.19 -5.43 -2.36
C ALA A 126 -7.63 -5.95 -2.20
N GLY A 127 -7.84 -7.20 -2.56
CA GLY A 127 -9.10 -7.88 -2.34
C GLY A 127 -9.05 -9.36 -2.75
N PRO A 128 -10.23 -10.01 -2.84
CA PRO A 128 -10.34 -11.45 -3.08
C PRO A 128 -10.26 -11.84 -4.55
N LEU A 129 -10.32 -10.89 -5.50
CA LEU A 129 -10.27 -11.21 -6.92
C LEU A 129 -8.85 -11.61 -7.35
N GLU A 130 -8.76 -12.42 -8.40
CA GLU A 130 -7.51 -12.81 -9.05
C GLU A 130 -6.87 -11.58 -9.71
N VAL A 131 -5.56 -11.43 -9.54
CA VAL A 131 -4.79 -10.33 -10.13
C VAL A 131 -4.79 -10.50 -11.65
N PRO A 132 -5.18 -9.47 -12.42
CA PRO A 132 -5.17 -9.54 -13.89
C PRO A 132 -3.72 -9.56 -14.41
N ARG A 133 -3.55 -10.06 -15.64
CA ARG A 133 -2.29 -10.03 -16.37
C ARG A 133 -2.34 -8.91 -17.39
N ALA A 134 -1.36 -8.02 -17.34
CA ALA A 134 -1.14 -6.98 -18.31
C ALA A 134 0.35 -6.65 -18.36
N GLU A 135 0.78 -6.01 -19.44
CA GLU A 135 2.09 -5.44 -19.61
C GLU A 135 1.97 -3.92 -19.73
N ALA A 136 3.06 -3.20 -19.45
CA ALA A 136 3.10 -1.76 -19.63
C ALA A 136 4.46 -1.30 -20.16
N VAL A 137 4.44 -0.34 -21.07
CA VAL A 137 5.64 0.27 -21.64
C VAL A 137 5.54 1.79 -21.53
N LEU A 138 6.65 2.43 -21.15
CA LEU A 138 6.76 3.88 -21.14
C LEU A 138 7.26 4.37 -22.51
N ASP A 139 6.42 5.16 -23.18
CA ASP A 139 6.84 6.02 -24.28
C ASP A 139 7.36 7.35 -23.70
N GLU A 140 8.69 7.47 -23.64
CA GLU A 140 9.39 8.66 -23.14
C GLU A 140 9.18 9.90 -24.02
N GLU A 141 8.95 9.73 -25.32
CA GLU A 141 8.79 10.85 -26.26
C GLU A 141 7.37 11.41 -26.19
N ALA A 142 6.38 10.53 -26.19
CA ALA A 142 4.98 10.92 -26.04
C ALA A 142 4.60 11.29 -24.59
N GLY A 143 5.40 10.84 -23.61
CA GLY A 143 5.10 11.01 -22.20
C GLY A 143 3.87 10.20 -21.77
N THR A 144 3.75 8.97 -22.27
CA THR A 144 2.60 8.10 -22.06
C THR A 144 3.04 6.71 -21.60
N VAL A 145 2.24 6.08 -20.75
CA VAL A 145 2.39 4.65 -20.44
C VAL A 145 1.30 3.89 -21.17
N VAL A 146 1.71 2.96 -22.03
CA VAL A 146 0.80 2.12 -22.80
C VAL A 146 0.67 0.78 -22.10
N PHE A 147 -0.54 0.44 -21.69
CA PHE A 147 -0.89 -0.87 -21.15
C PHE A 147 -1.41 -1.76 -22.26
N SER A 148 -1.08 -3.05 -22.19
CA SER A 148 -1.62 -4.09 -23.07
C SER A 148 -2.03 -5.31 -22.26
N TRP A 149 -3.14 -5.94 -22.62
CA TRP A 149 -3.62 -7.16 -21.94
C TRP A 149 -4.39 -8.07 -22.89
N GLU A 150 -4.38 -9.35 -22.56
CA GLU A 150 -5.17 -10.36 -23.24
C GLU A 150 -6.49 -10.58 -22.51
N GLY A 151 -7.58 -10.70 -23.28
CA GLY A 151 -8.89 -11.03 -22.74
C GLY A 151 -8.93 -12.48 -22.25
N ILE A 152 -9.62 -12.71 -21.15
CA ILE A 152 -9.85 -14.08 -20.67
C ILE A 152 -11.06 -14.71 -21.35
N GLU A 153 -10.97 -16.00 -21.65
CA GLU A 153 -12.10 -16.79 -22.16
C GLU A 153 -12.82 -17.55 -21.06
N LEU A 154 -12.07 -18.04 -20.05
CA LEU A 154 -12.58 -18.90 -18.99
C LEU A 154 -12.69 -18.17 -17.66
N GLU A 155 -13.91 -18.06 -17.16
CA GLU A 155 -14.19 -17.54 -15.82
C GLU A 155 -13.83 -18.55 -14.73
N ALA A 156 -13.47 -18.02 -13.58
CA ALA A 156 -13.20 -18.79 -12.38
C ALA A 156 -13.59 -17.97 -11.14
N TYR A 157 -13.60 -18.60 -9.97
CA TYR A 157 -13.86 -17.88 -8.73
C TYR A 157 -12.86 -16.72 -8.55
N GLY A 158 -13.38 -15.49 -8.49
CA GLY A 158 -12.57 -14.28 -8.38
C GLY A 158 -11.99 -13.78 -9.71
N ARG A 159 -12.41 -14.35 -10.84
CA ARG A 159 -11.98 -13.96 -12.18
C ARG A 159 -13.17 -14.00 -13.15
N TYR A 160 -13.76 -12.85 -13.42
CA TYR A 160 -14.93 -12.73 -14.29
C TYR A 160 -14.62 -11.86 -15.51
N ARG A 161 -15.33 -12.08 -16.62
CA ARG A 161 -15.08 -11.37 -17.88
C ARG A 161 -15.50 -9.91 -17.84
N ASP A 162 -16.49 -9.59 -17.03
CA ASP A 162 -17.03 -8.24 -16.81
C ASP A 162 -16.28 -7.44 -15.75
N ASP A 163 -15.31 -8.06 -15.06
CA ASP A 163 -14.39 -7.35 -14.17
C ASP A 163 -13.73 -6.18 -14.91
N ARG A 164 -13.72 -5.01 -14.26
CA ARG A 164 -13.13 -3.78 -14.79
C ARG A 164 -11.64 -3.76 -14.49
N LEU A 165 -10.83 -3.51 -15.52
CA LEU A 165 -9.38 -3.47 -15.45
C LEU A 165 -8.91 -2.03 -15.25
N TYR A 166 -8.01 -1.79 -14.30
CA TYR A 166 -7.47 -0.48 -13.99
C TYR A 166 -5.94 -0.46 -14.13
N GLY A 167 -5.44 0.63 -14.71
CA GLY A 167 -4.02 0.96 -14.75
C GLY A 167 -3.75 2.15 -13.84
N ALA A 168 -2.79 2.00 -12.93
CA ALA A 168 -2.33 3.05 -12.03
C ALA A 168 -0.88 3.37 -12.33
N VAL A 169 -0.56 4.62 -12.68
CA VAL A 169 0.78 5.08 -13.05
C VAL A 169 1.28 6.08 -12.02
N ALA A 170 2.20 5.65 -11.16
CA ALA A 170 2.79 6.46 -10.10
C ALA A 170 4.04 7.20 -10.56
N CYS A 171 4.08 8.50 -10.27
CA CYS A 171 5.24 9.36 -10.44
C CYS A 171 5.62 9.92 -9.05
N PRO A 172 6.51 9.25 -8.30
CA PRO A 172 6.90 9.67 -6.95
C PRO A 172 7.44 11.10 -6.86
N ASP A 173 8.20 11.54 -7.86
CA ASP A 173 8.74 12.91 -7.94
C ASP A 173 7.64 13.98 -7.96
N LEU A 174 6.46 13.63 -8.50
CA LEU A 174 5.29 14.51 -8.56
C LEU A 174 4.31 14.27 -7.41
N ARG A 175 4.55 13.25 -6.57
CA ARG A 175 3.60 12.77 -5.55
C ARG A 175 2.20 12.58 -6.13
N ASN A 176 2.13 11.96 -7.30
CA ASN A 176 0.89 11.75 -8.04
C ASN A 176 0.81 10.33 -8.59
N CYS A 177 -0.40 9.81 -8.68
CA CYS A 177 -0.72 8.56 -9.36
C CYS A 177 -1.89 8.79 -10.30
N TYR A 178 -1.67 8.53 -11.60
CA TYR A 178 -2.73 8.59 -12.61
C TYR A 178 -3.45 7.25 -12.62
N VAL A 179 -4.79 7.27 -12.57
CA VAL A 179 -5.59 6.03 -12.55
C VAL A 179 -6.65 6.11 -13.62
N GLU A 180 -6.66 5.11 -14.50
CA GLU A 180 -7.64 5.00 -15.57
C GLU A 180 -8.18 3.57 -15.68
N GLU A 181 -9.46 3.46 -16.07
CA GLU A 181 -10.05 2.19 -16.48
C GLU A 181 -9.53 1.85 -17.87
N LEU A 182 -8.86 0.70 -18.00
CA LEU A 182 -8.27 0.23 -19.25
C LEU A 182 -9.32 -0.47 -20.13
N GLY A 183 -10.25 -1.19 -19.49
CA GLY A 183 -11.28 -1.97 -20.19
C GLY A 183 -11.82 -3.08 -19.31
N ARG A 184 -12.29 -4.17 -19.95
CA ARG A 184 -12.82 -5.35 -19.27
C ARG A 184 -11.88 -6.52 -19.36
N ARG A 185 -11.85 -7.36 -18.32
CA ARG A 185 -10.96 -8.52 -18.26
C ARG A 185 -11.22 -9.54 -19.38
N GLY A 186 -12.47 -9.64 -19.86
CA GLY A 186 -12.86 -10.55 -20.95
C GLY A 186 -12.59 -10.04 -22.36
N GLU A 187 -12.09 -8.81 -22.51
CA GLU A 187 -11.84 -8.16 -23.80
C GLU A 187 -10.37 -7.73 -23.84
N GLY A 188 -9.56 -8.31 -24.72
CA GLY A 188 -8.16 -7.90 -24.87
C GLY A 188 -8.06 -6.52 -25.51
N GLY A 189 -6.98 -5.79 -25.22
CA GLY A 189 -6.83 -4.44 -25.73
C GLY A 189 -5.52 -3.76 -25.34
N GLU A 190 -5.42 -2.51 -25.78
CA GLU A 190 -4.37 -1.58 -25.40
C GLU A 190 -4.99 -0.25 -24.97
N HIS A 191 -4.35 0.41 -24.00
CA HIS A 191 -4.81 1.71 -23.50
C HIS A 191 -3.61 2.57 -23.07
N ALA A 192 -3.58 3.82 -23.52
CA ALA A 192 -2.48 4.75 -23.26
C ALA A 192 -2.87 5.80 -22.22
N VAL A 193 -2.14 5.84 -21.11
CA VAL A 193 -2.31 6.82 -20.02
C VAL A 193 -1.31 7.96 -20.22
N ARG A 194 -1.82 9.20 -20.35
CA ARG A 194 -0.98 10.37 -20.62
C ARG A 194 -0.49 11.05 -19.34
N LEU A 195 0.83 11.17 -19.20
CA LEU A 195 1.46 11.73 -18.00
C LEU A 195 1.75 13.23 -18.16
N VAL A 196 0.69 14.03 -18.21
CA VAL A 196 0.73 15.47 -18.60
C VAL A 196 1.74 16.31 -17.80
N ARG A 197 1.97 15.99 -16.52
CA ARG A 197 2.89 16.75 -15.65
C ARG A 197 4.29 16.15 -15.56
N ARG A 198 4.49 14.94 -16.11
CA ARG A 198 5.77 14.23 -16.06
C ARG A 198 6.76 14.89 -17.00
N LYS A 199 7.99 15.05 -16.53
CA LYS A 199 9.14 15.42 -17.35
C LYS A 199 10.00 14.20 -17.64
N LYS A 200 10.67 14.18 -18.80
CA LYS A 200 11.63 13.14 -19.17
C LYS A 200 12.66 12.95 -18.06
N GLY A 201 12.96 11.69 -17.74
CA GLY A 201 13.89 11.31 -16.67
C GLY A 201 13.27 11.21 -15.27
N MET A 202 12.00 11.59 -15.07
CA MET A 202 11.27 11.25 -13.84
C MET A 202 10.93 9.77 -13.84
N ALA A 203 11.18 9.09 -12.73
CA ALA A 203 10.90 7.66 -12.60
C ALA A 203 9.39 7.40 -12.50
N VAL A 204 8.94 6.31 -13.12
CA VAL A 204 7.51 5.95 -13.23
C VAL A 204 7.33 4.49 -12.95
N TRP A 205 6.34 4.16 -12.12
CA TRP A 205 5.90 2.78 -11.90
C TRP A 205 4.47 2.63 -12.38
N ALA A 206 4.17 1.51 -13.03
CA ALA A 206 2.81 1.20 -13.45
C ALA A 206 2.33 -0.07 -12.76
N TYR A 207 1.07 -0.06 -12.32
CA TYR A 207 0.41 -1.16 -11.66
C TYR A 207 -0.88 -1.49 -12.40
N VAL A 208 -1.25 -2.76 -12.38
CA VAL A 208 -2.54 -3.25 -12.87
C VAL A 208 -3.29 -3.95 -11.75
N PHE A 209 -4.59 -3.75 -11.70
CA PHE A 209 -5.51 -4.48 -10.84
C PHE A 209 -6.91 -4.49 -11.47
N ALA A 210 -7.81 -5.30 -10.92
CA ALA A 210 -9.19 -5.38 -11.38
C ALA A 210 -10.16 -5.12 -10.23
N THR A 211 -11.35 -4.64 -10.58
CA THR A 211 -12.52 -4.68 -9.69
C THR A 211 -13.62 -5.54 -10.30
N ASP A 212 -14.57 -5.97 -9.50
CA ASP A 212 -15.82 -6.51 -10.03
C ASP A 212 -16.58 -5.43 -10.84
N ALA A 213 -17.60 -5.86 -11.59
CA ALA A 213 -18.40 -4.98 -12.42
C ALA A 213 -19.01 -3.82 -11.61
N GLU A 214 -19.37 -4.04 -10.34
CA GLU A 214 -19.95 -3.04 -9.45
C GLU A 214 -18.92 -2.17 -8.69
N GLY A 215 -17.64 -2.58 -8.63
CA GLY A 215 -16.58 -1.86 -7.91
C GLY A 215 -16.60 -2.09 -6.40
N LYS A 216 -17.22 -3.18 -5.96
CA LYS A 216 -17.39 -3.56 -4.56
C LYS A 216 -16.29 -4.50 -4.08
N ALA A 217 -15.61 -5.18 -4.98
CA ALA A 217 -14.43 -5.99 -4.69
C ALA A 217 -13.30 -5.64 -5.66
N ALA A 218 -12.06 -5.79 -5.18
CA ALA A 218 -10.85 -5.60 -5.97
C ALA A 218 -9.98 -6.87 -5.96
N SER A 219 -9.01 -6.93 -6.87
CA SER A 219 -7.90 -7.87 -6.79
C SER A 219 -6.75 -7.28 -5.96
N GLY A 220 -5.69 -8.06 -5.73
CA GLY A 220 -4.38 -7.46 -5.49
C GLY A 220 -3.87 -6.70 -6.73
N SER A 221 -2.82 -5.89 -6.59
CA SER A 221 -2.19 -5.21 -7.73
C SER A 221 -0.86 -5.86 -8.10
N ALA A 222 -0.54 -5.88 -9.39
CA ALA A 222 0.78 -6.25 -9.90
C ALA A 222 1.52 -5.02 -10.44
N CYS A 223 2.81 -4.88 -10.11
CA CYS A 223 3.69 -3.90 -10.75
C CYS A 223 4.09 -4.43 -12.14
N VAL A 224 3.77 -3.70 -13.19
CA VAL A 224 3.96 -4.09 -14.60
C VAL A 224 4.96 -3.21 -15.34
N LEU A 225 5.36 -2.08 -14.74
CA LEU A 225 6.48 -1.25 -15.17
C LEU A 225 7.28 -0.82 -13.95
N ASP A 226 8.58 -1.09 -13.95
CA ASP A 226 9.51 -0.61 -12.93
C ASP A 226 10.21 0.67 -13.42
N GLY A 227 10.21 1.71 -12.58
CA GLY A 227 10.81 3.01 -12.87
C GLY A 227 12.33 3.03 -12.87
N THR A 228 12.98 1.87 -12.84
CA THR A 228 14.40 1.75 -13.13
C THR A 228 14.63 2.03 -14.61
N MET A 229 15.21 3.20 -14.89
CA MET A 229 15.92 3.42 -16.15
C MET A 229 16.84 2.22 -16.34
N LYS A 230 16.60 1.36 -17.35
CA LYS A 230 17.59 0.37 -17.74
C LYS A 230 18.88 1.15 -18.03
N ASP A 231 19.94 0.84 -17.29
CA ASP A 231 21.28 1.44 -17.30
C ASP A 231 22.00 1.42 -18.67
N GLU A 232 21.32 1.15 -19.79
CA GLU A 232 21.92 1.00 -21.12
C GLU A 232 22.25 2.33 -21.82
N GLN A 233 22.10 3.50 -21.18
CA GLN A 233 22.51 4.79 -21.76
C GLN A 233 23.68 5.49 -21.05
N LEU A 234 24.34 4.85 -20.08
CA LEU A 234 25.58 5.35 -19.45
C LEU A 234 26.87 4.70 -19.98
N LYS A 235 26.78 3.78 -20.95
CA LYS A 235 27.92 3.27 -21.72
C LYS A 235 27.86 3.80 -23.15
N GLY A 236 28.15 5.08 -23.32
CA GLY A 236 28.09 5.69 -24.66
C GLY A 236 28.55 7.13 -24.73
N LYS A 237 29.52 7.54 -23.90
CA LYS A 237 30.35 8.71 -24.14
C LYS A 237 31.73 8.43 -23.52
N ASP A 238 32.57 7.80 -24.32
CA ASP A 238 34.02 8.02 -24.25
C ASP A 238 34.33 9.46 -24.70
#